data_AF-A0A6A0H9G2-F1
#
_entry.id   AF-A0A6A0H9G2-F1
#
_cell.length_a   1.000
_cell.length_b   1.000
_cell.length_c   1.000
_cell.angle_alpha   90.00
_cell.angle_beta   90.00
_cell.angle_gamma   90.00
#
_symmetry.space_group_name_H-M   'P 1'
#
loop_
_entity.id
_entity.type
_entity.pdbx_description
1 polymer ?
#
loop_
_entity_poly.entity_id
_entity_poly.type
_entity_poly.pdbx_seq_one_letter_code
_entity_poly.pdbx_strand_id
1 'polypeptide(L)'
;MGVVERKQKIFYKKTKRGNILKVVREHYLRDDVWCSVAGCQQCKNEASSLNPVPESPSNLVSEPHVLVIDTNIALHQIDFLSHESIRNIVIPQTVLHEVRHRSLPVYKRLRDVIDLPSKNFYVFSNEHHSSCYVERVAGESSNDRNDTSIRLAAWWYGSHLQPLGVQAVLLTDDVSCRHKAKEMDITAYSGENSSLVFLLCG
;
A
#
# COMPACT_ATOMS: atom_id res chain seq x y z
N MET A 1 1.99 -9.76 -20.92
CA MET A 1 1.72 -10.00 -19.49
C MET A 1 2.85 -10.81 -18.92
N GLY A 2 3.68 -10.16 -18.11
CA GLY A 2 4.92 -10.65 -17.56
C GLY A 2 5.89 -9.49 -17.29
N VAL A 3 7.18 -9.77 -17.40
CA VAL A 3 8.22 -8.73 -17.28
C VAL A 3 8.17 -7.80 -18.49
N VAL A 4 8.04 -6.50 -18.24
CA VAL A 4 8.03 -5.45 -19.27
C VAL A 4 9.32 -4.63 -19.28
N GLU A 5 10.01 -4.53 -18.14
CA GLU A 5 11.27 -3.79 -18.06
C GLU A 5 12.24 -4.46 -17.07
N ARG A 6 13.53 -4.46 -17.41
CA ARG A 6 14.61 -4.91 -16.54
C ARG A 6 15.47 -3.73 -16.12
N LYS A 7 15.50 -3.44 -14.83
CA LYS A 7 16.35 -2.41 -14.21
C LYS A 7 17.48 -3.03 -13.39
N GLN A 8 18.52 -2.25 -13.15
CA GLN A 8 19.61 -2.60 -12.23
C GLN A 8 19.59 -1.68 -11.02
N LYS A 9 19.40 -2.25 -9.83
CA LYS A 9 19.48 -1.54 -8.56
C LYS A 9 20.87 -1.68 -7.98
N ILE A 10 21.61 -0.59 -7.95
CA ILE A 10 22.98 -0.51 -7.44
C ILE A 10 22.96 0.17 -6.08
N PHE A 11 23.57 -0.44 -5.06
CA PHE A 11 23.76 0.18 -3.76
C PHE A 11 25.07 -0.27 -3.11
N TYR A 12 25.61 0.56 -2.22
CA TYR A 12 26.84 0.28 -1.49
C TYR A 12 26.50 -0.12 -0.06
N LYS A 13 27.08 -1.22 0.44
CA LYS A 13 26.95 -1.63 1.83
C LYS A 13 28.30 -1.70 2.52
N LYS A 14 28.37 -1.19 3.75
CA LYS A 14 29.53 -1.40 4.61
C LYS A 14 29.45 -2.77 5.27
N THR A 15 30.49 -3.57 5.14
CA THR A 15 30.57 -4.88 5.78
C THR A 15 30.93 -4.75 7.26
N LYS A 16 30.74 -5.83 8.04
CA LYS A 16 31.16 -5.88 9.45
C LYS A 16 32.66 -5.58 9.64
N ARG A 17 33.50 -5.83 8.63
CA ARG A 17 34.94 -5.56 8.62
C ARG A 17 35.31 -4.16 8.10
N GLY A 18 34.31 -3.31 7.82
CA GLY A 18 34.53 -1.93 7.36
C GLY A 18 34.66 -1.75 5.84
N ASN A 19 34.85 -2.84 5.07
CA ASN A 19 34.95 -2.76 3.60
C ASN A 19 33.64 -2.28 2.97
N ILE A 20 33.74 -1.42 1.96
CA ILE A 20 32.61 -0.96 1.15
C ILE A 20 32.41 -1.94 -0.01
N LEU A 21 31.22 -2.50 -0.13
CA LEU A 21 30.87 -3.46 -1.18
C LEU A 21 29.76 -2.90 -2.07
N LYS A 22 30.02 -2.84 -3.39
CA LYS A 22 29.01 -2.52 -4.41
C LYS A 22 28.14 -3.75 -4.65
N VAL A 23 26.84 -3.63 -4.39
CA VAL A 23 25.84 -4.66 -4.69
C VAL A 23 25.05 -4.21 -5.90
N VAL A 24 24.98 -5.07 -6.91
CA VAL A 24 24.12 -4.89 -8.09
C VAL A 24 23.05 -5.97 -8.05
N ARG A 25 21.79 -5.59 -8.14
CA ARG A 25 20.65 -6.52 -8.22
C ARG A 25 19.82 -6.20 -9.45
N GLU A 26 19.37 -7.24 -10.14
CA GLU A 26 18.35 -7.07 -11.17
C GLU A 26 17.00 -6.79 -10.52
N HIS A 27 16.22 -5.93 -11.14
CA HIS A 27 14.89 -5.57 -10.71
C HIS A 27 13.95 -5.60 -11.90
N TYR A 28 12.95 -6.48 -11.84
CA TYR A 28 12.02 -6.72 -12.92
C TYR A 28 10.71 -6.00 -12.64
N LEU A 29 10.30 -5.16 -13.59
CA LEU A 29 9.00 -4.51 -13.59
C LEU A 29 8.04 -5.32 -14.46
N ARG A 30 6.82 -5.46 -13.97
CA ARG A 30 5.81 -6.39 -14.45
C ARG A 30 4.49 -5.68 -14.69
N ASP A 31 3.78 -6.08 -15.74
CA ASP A 31 2.43 -5.61 -16.07
C ASP A 31 1.33 -6.63 -15.66
N ASP A 32 1.72 -7.76 -15.08
CA ASP A 32 0.84 -8.85 -14.67
C ASP A 32 0.63 -8.94 -13.15
N VAL A 33 0.96 -7.89 -12.41
CA VAL A 33 0.61 -7.75 -10.99
C VAL A 33 -0.83 -7.24 -10.90
N TRP A 34 -1.74 -8.08 -10.38
CA TRP A 34 -3.17 -7.76 -10.32
C TRP A 34 -3.58 -6.91 -9.09
N CYS A 35 -4.76 -6.29 -9.15
CA CYS A 35 -5.29 -5.45 -8.06
C CYS A 35 -6.04 -6.24 -6.97
N SER A 36 -6.38 -7.52 -7.21
CA SER A 36 -7.15 -8.40 -6.31
C SER A 36 -8.59 -7.97 -6.02
N VAL A 37 -9.10 -6.94 -6.69
CA VAL A 37 -10.46 -6.44 -6.54
C VAL A 37 -11.43 -7.28 -7.36
N ALA A 38 -12.48 -7.78 -6.71
CA ALA A 38 -13.56 -8.51 -7.34
C ALA A 38 -14.26 -7.63 -8.40
N GLY A 39 -14.51 -8.21 -9.58
CA GLY A 39 -15.16 -7.51 -10.70
C GLY A 39 -14.21 -6.78 -11.65
N CYS A 40 -12.90 -6.66 -11.32
CA CYS A 40 -11.93 -6.09 -12.25
C CYS A 40 -11.80 -6.93 -13.54
N GLN A 41 -12.04 -6.28 -14.68
CA GLN A 41 -11.93 -6.90 -16.01
C GLN A 41 -10.55 -6.70 -16.66
N GLN A 42 -9.73 -5.79 -16.12
CA GLN A 42 -8.39 -5.49 -16.65
C GLN A 42 -7.34 -6.47 -16.13
N CYS A 43 -7.49 -6.95 -14.90
CA CYS A 43 -6.59 -7.92 -14.28
C CYS A 43 -7.05 -9.35 -14.57
N LYS A 44 -6.11 -10.24 -14.90
CA LYS A 44 -6.36 -11.69 -14.92
C LYS A 44 -6.38 -12.20 -13.48
N ASN A 45 -7.51 -12.04 -12.79
CA ASN A 45 -7.67 -12.48 -11.41
C ASN A 45 -7.85 -14.00 -11.37
N GLU A 46 -6.90 -14.73 -10.77
CA GLU A 46 -7.07 -16.16 -10.46
C GLU A 46 -7.78 -16.38 -9.12
N ALA A 47 -7.64 -15.43 -8.19
CA ALA A 47 -8.39 -15.36 -6.93
C ALA A 47 -8.52 -13.90 -6.50
N SER A 48 -9.74 -13.37 -6.40
CA SER A 48 -9.99 -12.02 -5.87
C SER A 48 -10.22 -12.13 -4.37
N SER A 49 -9.42 -11.41 -3.57
CA SER A 49 -9.60 -11.35 -2.12
C SER A 49 -10.32 -10.09 -1.65
N LEU A 50 -10.29 -9.01 -2.42
CA LEU A 50 -10.86 -7.72 -2.03
C LEU A 50 -12.29 -7.58 -2.55
N ASN A 51 -13.23 -7.36 -1.63
CA ASN A 51 -14.58 -6.97 -1.96
C ASN A 51 -14.73 -5.45 -1.76
N PRO A 52 -14.91 -4.65 -2.83
CA PRO A 52 -14.92 -3.19 -2.72
C PRO A 52 -16.23 -2.62 -2.19
N VAL A 53 -17.27 -3.45 -2.01
CA VAL A 53 -18.53 -3.03 -1.42
C VAL A 53 -18.30 -2.78 0.08
N PRO A 54 -18.61 -1.58 0.61
CA PRO A 54 -18.42 -1.30 2.01
C PRO A 54 -19.45 -2.08 2.82
N GLU A 55 -18.98 -2.93 3.73
CA GLU A 55 -19.84 -3.60 4.73
C GLU A 55 -20.04 -2.74 5.98
N SER A 56 -19.35 -1.61 6.08
CA SER A 56 -19.33 -0.74 7.25
C SER A 56 -20.52 0.22 7.31
N PRO A 57 -21.05 0.53 8.50
CA PRO A 57 -22.17 1.46 8.70
C PRO A 57 -21.78 2.95 8.60
N SER A 58 -20.58 3.28 8.13
CA SER A 58 -20.14 4.67 8.01
C SER A 58 -20.70 5.39 6.82
N ASN A 59 -20.95 6.69 7.00
CA ASN A 59 -21.26 7.60 5.92
C ASN A 59 -20.06 8.44 5.44
N LEU A 60 -18.85 8.28 6.01
CA LEU A 60 -17.71 9.13 5.62
C LEU A 60 -17.31 8.89 4.16
N VAL A 61 -17.32 7.64 3.73
CA VAL A 61 -17.20 7.25 2.31
C VAL A 61 -18.31 6.24 2.05
N SER A 62 -19.43 6.74 1.54
CA SER A 62 -20.62 5.91 1.25
C SER A 62 -20.48 5.12 -0.05
N GLU A 63 -19.60 5.57 -0.94
CA GLU A 63 -19.31 4.89 -2.20
C GLU A 63 -18.43 3.65 -1.98
N PRO A 64 -18.52 2.63 -2.87
CA PRO A 64 -17.60 1.51 -2.88
C PRO A 64 -16.15 1.97 -2.88
N HIS A 65 -15.33 1.44 -1.97
CA HIS A 65 -13.96 1.87 -1.82
C HIS A 65 -13.03 0.76 -1.34
N VAL A 66 -11.75 0.92 -1.65
CA VAL A 66 -10.65 0.14 -1.07
C VAL A 66 -9.76 1.05 -0.24
N LEU A 67 -9.26 0.52 0.88
CA LEU A 67 -8.37 1.26 1.75
C LEU A 67 -6.92 0.93 1.40
N VAL A 68 -6.10 1.94 1.20
CA VAL A 68 -4.65 1.81 1.04
C VAL A 68 -4.00 2.40 2.29
N ILE A 69 -3.17 1.63 2.99
CA ILE A 69 -2.52 2.12 4.21
C ILE A 69 -1.12 2.65 3.94
N ASP A 70 -0.72 3.64 4.74
CA ASP A 70 0.66 4.07 4.87
C ASP A 70 1.41 3.30 6.00
N THR A 71 2.73 3.44 6.02
CA THR A 71 3.66 2.90 7.00
C THR A 71 3.31 3.30 8.43
N ASN A 72 2.96 4.56 8.67
CA ASN A 72 2.69 5.04 10.03
C ASN A 72 1.42 4.41 10.61
N ILE A 73 0.39 4.18 9.78
CA ILE A 73 -0.82 3.45 10.18
C ILE A 73 -0.45 2.03 10.62
N ALA A 74 0.36 1.32 9.83
CA ALA A 74 0.81 -0.03 10.18
C ALA A 74 1.65 -0.07 11.48
N LEU A 75 2.49 0.94 11.71
CA LEU A 75 3.38 0.98 12.88
C LEU A 75 2.68 1.38 14.17
N HIS A 76 1.75 2.33 14.10
CA HIS A 76 1.16 2.96 15.27
C HIS A 76 -0.26 2.49 15.55
N GLN A 77 -0.95 1.93 14.56
CA GLN A 77 -2.38 1.56 14.64
C GLN A 77 -2.62 0.09 14.29
N ILE A 78 -1.69 -0.79 14.63
CA ILE A 78 -1.83 -2.24 14.36
C ILE A 78 -3.04 -2.86 15.08
N ASP A 79 -3.39 -2.36 16.27
CA ASP A 79 -4.56 -2.83 17.02
C ASP A 79 -5.86 -2.45 16.29
N PHE A 80 -5.92 -1.26 15.69
CA PHE A 80 -7.01 -0.86 14.80
C PHE A 80 -7.11 -1.81 13.60
N LEU A 81 -6.01 -2.06 12.87
CA LEU A 81 -6.00 -3.01 11.75
C LEU A 81 -6.42 -4.44 12.16
N SER A 82 -6.18 -4.79 13.42
CA SER A 82 -6.55 -6.09 14.00
C SER A 82 -8.05 -6.20 14.33
N HIS A 83 -8.78 -5.10 14.44
CA HIS A 83 -10.21 -5.10 14.81
C HIS A 83 -11.11 -5.77 13.75
N GLU A 84 -12.05 -6.62 14.16
CA GLU A 84 -12.80 -7.55 13.28
C GLU A 84 -13.59 -6.86 12.15
N SER A 85 -14.06 -5.63 12.39
CA SER A 85 -14.79 -4.83 11.40
C SER A 85 -13.90 -4.27 10.29
N ILE A 86 -12.57 -4.26 10.47
CA ILE A 86 -11.62 -3.74 9.50
C ILE A 86 -11.29 -4.84 8.49
N ARG A 87 -11.69 -4.61 7.23
CA ARG A 87 -11.51 -5.54 6.10
C ARG A 87 -11.15 -4.80 4.82
N ASN A 88 -10.77 -5.56 3.78
CA ASN A 88 -10.55 -5.06 2.42
C ASN A 88 -9.46 -3.98 2.32
N ILE A 89 -8.31 -4.23 2.97
CA ILE A 89 -7.16 -3.31 2.96
C ILE A 89 -6.11 -3.79 1.94
N VAL A 90 -5.69 -2.85 1.10
CA VAL A 90 -4.50 -2.94 0.26
C VAL A 90 -3.28 -2.46 1.03
N ILE A 91 -2.27 -3.31 1.12
CA ILE A 91 -1.00 -3.03 1.78
C ILE A 91 0.09 -2.99 0.71
N PRO A 92 0.63 -1.80 0.36
CA PRO A 92 1.77 -1.71 -0.53
C PRO A 92 2.96 -2.50 0.01
N GLN A 93 3.69 -3.20 -0.86
CA GLN A 93 4.91 -3.93 -0.50
C GLN A 93 5.96 -3.02 0.14
N THR A 94 6.04 -1.75 -0.29
CA THR A 94 6.89 -0.72 0.34
C THR A 94 6.58 -0.57 1.83
N VAL A 95 5.30 -0.57 2.23
CA VAL A 95 4.87 -0.49 3.64
C VAL A 95 5.37 -1.71 4.42
N LEU A 96 5.15 -2.93 3.92
CA LEU A 96 5.62 -4.14 4.59
C LEU A 96 7.14 -4.16 4.79
N HIS A 97 7.90 -3.70 3.79
CA HIS A 97 9.35 -3.62 3.88
C HIS A 97 9.80 -2.60 4.94
N GLU A 98 9.18 -1.43 4.99
CA GLU A 98 9.52 -0.38 5.95
C GLU A 98 9.14 -0.80 7.38
N VAL A 99 7.95 -1.39 7.58
CA VAL A 99 7.53 -1.94 8.88
C VAL A 99 8.51 -3.02 9.35
N ARG A 100 8.93 -3.93 8.47
CA ARG A 100 9.95 -4.96 8.80
C ARG A 100 11.28 -4.34 9.21
N HIS A 101 11.68 -3.25 8.56
CA HIS A 101 12.93 -2.56 8.86
C HIS A 101 12.87 -1.83 10.20
N ARG A 102 11.74 -1.18 10.50
CA ARG A 102 11.54 -0.37 11.72
C ARG A 102 11.17 -1.19 12.95
N SER A 103 10.33 -2.23 12.81
CA SER A 103 9.85 -3.04 13.93
C SER A 103 9.46 -4.46 13.50
N LEU A 104 10.35 -5.43 13.76
CA LEU A 104 10.06 -6.85 13.54
C LEU A 104 8.83 -7.36 14.31
N PRO A 105 8.56 -6.96 15.57
CA PRO A 105 7.34 -7.35 16.27
C PRO A 105 6.07 -6.91 15.56
N VAL A 106 6.00 -5.64 15.11
CA VAL A 106 4.82 -5.13 14.39
C VAL A 106 4.68 -5.82 13.03
N TYR A 107 5.79 -6.06 12.33
CA TYR A 107 5.77 -6.81 11.07
C TYR A 107 5.18 -8.23 11.25
N LYS A 108 5.52 -8.93 12.34
CA LYS A 108 4.93 -10.24 12.65
C LYS A 108 3.43 -10.14 12.87
N ARG A 109 2.97 -9.21 13.73
CA ARG A 109 1.55 -8.99 13.98
C ARG A 109 0.78 -8.62 12.70
N LEU A 110 1.36 -7.76 11.86
CA LEU A 110 0.76 -7.39 10.58
C LEU A 110 0.66 -8.59 9.64
N ARG A 111 1.68 -9.46 9.61
CA ARG A 111 1.61 -10.73 8.86
C ARG A 111 0.51 -11.65 9.39
N ASP A 112 0.41 -11.80 10.71
CA ASP A 112 -0.64 -12.62 11.32
C ASP A 112 -2.04 -12.11 10.92
N VAL A 113 -2.24 -10.78 10.88
CA VAL A 113 -3.50 -10.17 10.43
C VAL A 113 -3.74 -10.36 8.92
N ILE A 114 -2.70 -10.24 8.10
CA ILE A 114 -2.79 -10.46 6.64
C ILE A 114 -3.22 -11.90 6.33
N ASP A 115 -2.72 -12.86 7.10
CA ASP A 115 -2.95 -14.28 6.86
C ASP A 115 -4.37 -14.72 7.31
N LEU A 116 -5.12 -13.86 8.02
CA LEU A 116 -6.52 -14.12 8.37
C LEU A 116 -7.43 -13.96 7.14
N PRO A 117 -8.11 -15.04 6.68
CA PRO A 117 -8.98 -14.94 5.51
C PRO A 117 -10.17 -13.99 5.71
N SER A 118 -10.65 -13.83 6.94
CA SER A 118 -11.76 -12.93 7.28
C SER A 118 -11.44 -11.45 7.07
N LYS A 119 -10.15 -11.10 6.98
CA LYS A 119 -9.69 -9.70 6.83
C LYS A 119 -9.70 -9.23 5.39
N ASN A 120 -9.57 -10.13 4.42
CA ASN A 120 -9.41 -9.76 3.02
C ASN A 120 -8.27 -8.74 2.81
N PHE A 121 -7.14 -8.90 3.49
CA PHE A 121 -5.99 -8.01 3.28
C PHE A 121 -5.21 -8.49 2.06
N TYR A 122 -4.78 -7.56 1.21
CA TYR A 122 -4.02 -7.87 0.00
C TYR A 122 -2.70 -7.13 0.00
N VAL A 123 -1.61 -7.87 -0.21
CA VAL A 123 -0.27 -7.29 -0.37
C VAL A 123 -0.03 -6.96 -1.83
N PHE A 124 -0.05 -5.69 -2.16
CA PHE A 124 0.20 -5.21 -3.52
C PHE A 124 1.69 -5.04 -3.77
N SER A 125 2.23 -5.77 -4.75
CA SER A 125 3.65 -5.73 -5.13
C SER A 125 4.00 -4.50 -5.97
N ASN A 126 3.75 -3.31 -5.41
CA ASN A 126 3.92 -2.01 -6.08
C ASN A 126 5.36 -1.75 -6.57
N GLU A 127 6.38 -2.24 -5.85
CA GLU A 127 7.77 -2.12 -6.29
C GLU A 127 8.04 -2.93 -7.58
N HIS A 128 7.26 -3.98 -7.86
CA HIS A 128 7.39 -4.78 -9.08
C HIS A 128 6.36 -4.42 -10.16
N HIS A 129 5.37 -3.59 -9.85
CA HIS A 129 4.36 -3.17 -10.81
C HIS A 129 4.89 -2.01 -11.67
N SER A 130 4.87 -2.17 -13.01
CA SER A 130 5.50 -1.21 -13.93
C SER A 130 4.97 0.23 -13.80
N SER A 131 3.66 0.40 -13.64
CA SER A 131 3.04 1.73 -13.46
C SER A 131 3.17 2.31 -12.05
N CYS A 132 3.59 1.53 -11.05
CA CYS A 132 3.64 1.95 -9.65
C CYS A 132 5.07 2.03 -9.11
N TYR A 133 6.07 1.72 -9.95
CA TYR A 133 7.46 1.76 -9.55
C TYR A 133 8.00 3.18 -9.57
N VAL A 134 8.55 3.60 -8.43
CA VAL A 134 9.22 4.90 -8.27
C VAL A 134 10.74 4.70 -8.35
N GLU A 135 11.43 5.49 -9.15
CA GLU A 135 12.89 5.54 -9.17
C GLU A 135 13.45 6.35 -8.00
N ARG A 136 14.73 6.15 -7.66
CA ARG A 136 15.38 7.00 -6.67
C ARG A 136 15.89 8.28 -7.32
N VAL A 137 15.50 9.42 -6.78
CA VAL A 137 16.04 10.73 -7.15
C VAL A 137 17.29 11.04 -6.33
N ALA A 138 18.29 11.67 -6.94
CA ALA A 138 19.51 12.06 -6.23
C ALA A 138 19.19 13.10 -5.14
N GLY A 139 19.59 12.82 -3.91
CA GLY A 139 19.42 13.73 -2.76
C GLY A 139 18.11 13.57 -1.98
N GLU A 140 17.18 12.73 -2.42
CA GLU A 140 15.95 12.44 -1.65
C GLU A 140 16.21 11.49 -0.48
N SER A 141 15.40 11.60 0.59
CA SER A 141 15.45 10.64 1.69
C SER A 141 14.74 9.32 1.31
N SER A 142 15.07 8.24 2.02
CA SER A 142 14.35 6.97 1.80
C SER A 142 12.87 7.08 2.18
N ASN A 143 12.52 7.95 3.14
CA ASN A 143 11.14 8.21 3.54
C ASN A 143 10.36 8.91 2.42
N ASP A 144 10.91 9.99 1.84
CA ASP A 144 10.26 10.74 0.76
C ASP A 144 9.93 9.85 -0.45
N ARG A 145 10.85 8.97 -0.81
CA ARG A 145 10.66 7.97 -1.87
C ARG A 145 9.54 6.97 -1.51
N ASN A 146 9.54 6.47 -0.28
CA ASN A 146 8.53 5.51 0.18
C ASN A 146 7.13 6.16 0.16
N ASP A 147 7.00 7.38 0.68
CA ASP A 147 5.72 8.11 0.68
C ASP A 147 5.23 8.37 -0.75
N THR A 148 6.14 8.69 -1.66
CA THR A 148 5.82 8.86 -3.09
C THR A 148 5.36 7.55 -3.73
N SER A 149 6.01 6.43 -3.40
CA SER A 149 5.63 5.09 -3.87
C SER A 149 4.23 4.69 -3.38
N ILE A 150 3.90 5.01 -2.12
CA ILE A 150 2.59 4.72 -1.53
C ILE A 150 1.50 5.60 -2.16
N ARG A 151 1.75 6.90 -2.33
CA ARG A 151 0.80 7.80 -3.05
C ARG A 151 0.58 7.36 -4.49
N LEU A 152 1.63 6.97 -5.21
CA LEU A 152 1.50 6.47 -6.57
C LEU A 152 0.67 5.18 -6.63
N ALA A 153 0.85 4.27 -5.67
CA ALA A 153 0.00 3.08 -5.57
C ALA A 153 -1.47 3.45 -5.32
N ALA A 154 -1.76 4.37 -4.39
CA ALA A 154 -3.13 4.80 -4.11
C ALA A 154 -3.79 5.48 -5.32
N TRP A 155 -3.07 6.36 -6.01
CA TRP A 155 -3.50 6.98 -7.26
C TRP A 155 -3.79 5.96 -8.36
N TRP A 156 -2.90 4.97 -8.51
CA TRP A 156 -3.09 3.90 -9.49
C TRP A 156 -4.34 3.09 -9.20
N TYR A 157 -4.61 2.72 -7.95
CA TYR A 157 -5.85 2.04 -7.58
C TYR A 157 -7.08 2.89 -7.92
N GLY A 158 -7.08 4.18 -7.58
CA GLY A 158 -8.20 5.07 -7.89
C GLY A 158 -8.48 5.18 -9.39
N SER A 159 -7.42 5.31 -10.19
CA SER A 159 -7.53 5.37 -11.65
C SER A 159 -7.94 4.03 -12.27
N HIS A 160 -7.36 2.93 -11.79
CA HIS A 160 -7.59 1.58 -12.31
C HIS A 160 -9.00 1.08 -12.02
N LEU A 161 -9.56 1.46 -10.86
CA LEU A 161 -10.88 1.02 -10.41
C LEU A 161 -12.03 1.96 -10.80
N GLN A 162 -11.73 3.10 -11.42
CA GLN A 162 -12.74 4.05 -11.89
C GLN A 162 -13.86 3.40 -12.73
N PRO A 163 -13.58 2.44 -13.66
CA PRO A 163 -14.64 1.79 -14.43
C PRO A 163 -15.60 0.92 -13.60
N LEU A 164 -15.21 0.54 -12.38
CA LEU A 164 -16.05 -0.20 -11.44
C LEU A 164 -16.81 0.72 -10.47
N GLY A 165 -16.60 2.03 -10.54
CA GLY A 165 -17.15 2.99 -9.59
C GLY A 165 -16.55 2.84 -8.17
N VAL A 166 -15.39 2.20 -8.04
CA VAL A 166 -14.74 1.98 -6.75
C VAL A 166 -13.65 3.02 -6.53
N GLN A 167 -13.69 3.69 -5.36
CA GLN A 167 -12.71 4.69 -4.97
C GLN A 167 -11.50 4.06 -4.25
N ALA A 168 -10.35 4.72 -4.32
CA ALA A 168 -9.19 4.39 -3.49
C ALA A 168 -9.01 5.45 -2.41
N VAL A 169 -8.92 5.02 -1.16
CA VAL A 169 -8.80 5.90 0.00
C VAL A 169 -7.48 5.62 0.71
N LEU A 170 -6.61 6.64 0.80
CA LEU A 170 -5.32 6.55 1.48
C LEU A 170 -5.47 6.87 2.97
N LEU A 171 -5.08 5.94 3.83
CA LEU A 171 -4.98 6.17 5.28
C LEU A 171 -3.54 6.56 5.62
N THR A 172 -3.36 7.79 6.11
CA THR A 172 -2.04 8.32 6.50
C THR A 172 -2.16 9.38 7.58
N ASP A 173 -1.39 9.22 8.66
CA ASP A 173 -1.28 10.21 9.73
C ASP A 173 -0.37 11.40 9.36
N ASP A 174 0.47 11.26 8.33
CA ASP A 174 1.33 12.34 7.85
C ASP A 174 0.52 13.43 7.11
N VAL A 175 0.55 14.64 7.67
CA VAL A 175 -0.09 15.86 7.13
C VAL A 175 0.43 16.22 5.74
N SER A 176 1.74 16.19 5.54
CA SER A 176 2.40 16.47 4.25
C SER A 176 1.98 15.44 3.20
N CYS A 177 1.90 14.17 3.58
CA CYS A 177 1.42 13.12 2.69
C CYS A 177 -0.04 13.37 2.27
N ARG A 178 -0.93 13.78 3.20
CA ARG A 178 -2.33 14.14 2.86
C ARG A 178 -2.43 15.33 1.92
N HIS A 179 -1.63 16.38 2.14
CA HIS A 179 -1.62 17.54 1.24
C HIS A 179 -1.22 17.16 -0.19
N LYS A 180 -0.11 16.40 -0.33
CA LYS A 180 0.35 15.91 -1.64
C LYS A 180 -0.62 14.91 -2.28
N ALA A 181 -1.30 14.10 -1.47
CA ALA A 181 -2.34 13.19 -1.95
C ALA A 181 -3.50 13.96 -2.58
N LYS A 182 -3.93 15.07 -1.95
CA LYS A 182 -4.97 15.94 -2.50
C LYS A 182 -4.57 16.60 -3.82
N GLU A 183 -3.32 16.99 -3.98
CA GLU A 183 -2.78 17.52 -5.25
C GLU A 183 -2.78 16.47 -6.38
N MET A 184 -2.81 15.18 -6.03
CA MET A 184 -2.90 14.04 -6.96
C MET A 184 -4.34 13.51 -7.12
N ASP A 185 -5.35 14.24 -6.64
CA ASP A 185 -6.75 13.82 -6.62
C ASP A 185 -6.99 12.49 -5.88
N ILE A 186 -6.20 12.20 -4.85
CA ILE A 186 -6.34 11.04 -3.98
C ILE A 186 -7.11 11.44 -2.72
N THR A 187 -8.19 10.74 -2.43
CA THR A 187 -8.89 10.85 -1.15
C THR A 187 -8.02 10.30 -0.03
N ALA A 188 -7.70 11.12 0.97
CA ALA A 188 -6.85 10.71 2.09
C ALA A 188 -7.40 11.15 3.45
N TYR A 189 -7.33 10.25 4.44
CA TYR A 189 -7.78 10.51 5.81
C TYR A 189 -6.69 10.16 6.84
N SER A 190 -6.74 10.86 7.97
CA SER A 190 -5.90 10.57 9.14
C SER A 190 -6.46 9.39 9.92
N GLY A 191 -5.58 8.51 10.39
CA GLY A 191 -5.83 7.39 11.31
C GLY A 191 -6.42 7.83 12.65
N GLU A 192 -5.95 8.96 13.16
CA GLU A 192 -6.34 9.52 14.47
C GLU A 192 -7.69 10.25 14.48
N ASN A 193 -8.29 10.54 13.32
CA ASN A 193 -9.60 11.15 13.32
C ASN A 193 -10.56 10.18 14.01
N SER A 194 -11.23 10.63 15.06
CA SER A 194 -12.33 9.92 15.74
C SER A 194 -13.42 9.45 14.75
N SER A 195 -13.44 10.01 13.55
CA SER A 195 -14.22 9.60 12.38
C SER A 195 -13.80 8.26 11.74
N LEU A 196 -12.62 7.70 12.03
CA LEU A 196 -12.19 6.41 11.48
C LEU A 196 -12.79 5.22 12.23
N VAL A 197 -13.02 5.38 13.54
CA VAL A 197 -13.90 4.50 14.31
C VAL A 197 -15.28 4.52 13.65
N PHE A 198 -15.80 5.70 13.32
CA PHE A 198 -17.03 5.83 12.55
C PHE A 198 -16.95 5.34 11.10
N LEU A 199 -15.77 5.20 10.47
CA LEU A 199 -15.59 4.68 9.10
C LEU A 199 -15.91 3.19 8.99
N LEU A 200 -15.68 2.41 10.06
CA LEU A 200 -15.66 0.96 9.94
C LEU A 200 -16.28 0.22 11.14
N CYS A 201 -16.51 0.90 12.27
CA CYS A 201 -17.17 0.36 13.45
C CYS A 201 -18.32 1.30 13.85
N GLY A 202 -19.53 1.01 13.37
CA GLY A 202 -20.73 1.58 14.00
C GLY A 202 -20.88 1.08 15.43
#